data_AF-A0A132U6H3-F1
#
_entry.id   AF-A0A132U6H3-F1
#
_cell.length_a   1.000
_cell.length_b   1.000
_cell.length_c   1.000
_cell.angle_alpha   90.00
_cell.angle_beta   90.00
_cell.angle_gamma   90.00
#
_symmetry.space_group_name_H-M   'P 1'
#
loop_
_entity.id
_entity.type
_entity.pdbx_description
1 polymer ?
#
loop_
_entity_poly.entity_id
_entity_poly.type
_entity_poly.pdbx_seq_one_letter_code
_entity_poly.pdbx_strand_id
1 'polypeptide(L)'
;MNVALWHYTNENDKSTYMPLGIRYLKSYAEQYCEQHHNVTIIERLHELTDDVDVVAISCMSQDFELLKEQLQEIRKRVRDIVLGGYHISLMPETLPEEIAVGVRFEGEETFREILDIRARNGSLLPEYLSDVKGIVYRNKGNVQINPLREPIKKMETIPFPDRTSLMKPWWQKKQNLFSSRGCPFKCVFCSSTNFWSRFRRFGAEYVVDEICAILRDFPDTQEITFVDDLFTADRKRLRNIISLMEERNILGKLLINISIRADQVDDEMCQLLKALNANFIYFGMESASPRILNYLKKGTLTVPQIQHALDLLYRNGIPISASIIVGSPGETEEDLRMTYDFVVRNMREGKLNEVAANILSPMPGTELWEEGKTRGIIQEPVEWSRMLYYGYTHTEKFYNRPFQEWVKLRSQNDSFYLNDEMSQHRLYEIMLEYDVQIKKIFVGRIYRKYRDLIENIFAQLQPGRKLIVYHVNEISYTLVHLLREQNFEVSYVITDDDEMNYTYLSDVPVLQSGQWSRIEDGHIVISCSEKDSVEVQRLTEKKRLDLINLTAETLRVGGGRVVEAERK
;
A
#
# COMPACT_ATOMS: atom_id res chain seq x y z
N MET A 1 -13.63 -9.76 29.73
CA MET A 1 -13.12 -10.70 28.72
C MET A 1 -11.94 -10.08 28.02
N ASN A 2 -10.98 -10.90 27.63
CA ASN A 2 -9.83 -10.53 26.81
C ASN A 2 -10.18 -10.77 25.33
N VAL A 3 -10.05 -9.75 24.51
CA VAL A 3 -10.37 -9.78 23.08
C VAL A 3 -9.13 -9.39 22.30
N ALA A 4 -8.66 -10.27 21.41
CA ALA A 4 -7.56 -9.96 20.49
C ALA A 4 -8.13 -9.63 19.10
N LEU A 5 -7.77 -8.48 18.56
CA LEU A 5 -8.04 -8.10 17.18
C LEU A 5 -6.82 -8.33 16.31
N TRP A 6 -7.01 -8.96 15.16
CA TRP A 6 -5.92 -9.25 14.23
C TRP A 6 -6.33 -8.88 12.81
N HIS A 7 -5.57 -7.99 12.17
CA HIS A 7 -5.66 -7.78 10.74
C HIS A 7 -4.72 -8.79 10.09
N TYR A 8 -5.30 -9.84 9.51
CA TYR A 8 -4.51 -10.89 8.89
C TYR A 8 -4.01 -10.43 7.52
N THR A 9 -2.70 -10.43 7.38
CA THR A 9 -2.00 -10.18 6.12
C THR A 9 -0.90 -11.22 5.97
N ASN A 10 -0.61 -11.63 4.74
CA ASN A 10 0.59 -12.42 4.44
C ASN A 10 1.84 -11.75 5.06
N GLU A 11 2.79 -12.53 5.60
CA GLU A 11 4.04 -12.00 6.18
C GLU A 11 4.89 -11.19 5.18
N ASN A 12 4.62 -11.38 3.88
CA ASN A 12 5.23 -10.60 2.80
C ASN A 12 4.52 -9.26 2.52
N ASP A 13 3.34 -9.02 3.10
CA ASP A 13 2.65 -7.74 3.04
C ASP A 13 3.36 -6.75 3.96
N LYS A 14 3.99 -5.76 3.33
CA LYS A 14 4.76 -4.70 3.99
C LYS A 14 4.00 -3.38 3.99
N SER A 15 2.66 -3.43 4.03
CA SER A 15 1.83 -2.23 4.09
C SER A 15 2.34 -1.28 5.17
N THR A 16 2.63 -0.06 4.76
CA THR A 16 3.04 1.02 5.68
C THR A 16 1.83 1.70 6.31
N TYR A 17 0.61 1.29 5.96
CA TYR A 17 -0.61 1.86 6.51
C TYR A 17 -1.02 1.19 7.80
N MET A 18 -1.50 2.02 8.74
CA MET A 18 -2.12 1.50 9.95
C MET A 18 -3.43 0.79 9.59
N PRO A 19 -3.72 -0.42 10.14
CA PRO A 19 -4.93 -1.17 9.84
C PRO A 19 -6.14 -0.55 10.55
N LEU A 20 -6.67 0.55 10.00
CA LEU A 20 -7.71 1.37 10.64
C LEU A 20 -9.00 0.59 10.92
N GLY A 21 -9.36 -0.40 10.10
CA GLY A 21 -10.60 -1.15 10.27
C GLY A 21 -10.73 -1.79 11.66
N ILE A 22 -9.73 -2.57 12.07
CA ILE A 22 -9.72 -3.20 13.40
C ILE A 22 -9.55 -2.18 14.54
N ARG A 23 -8.92 -1.04 14.26
CA ARG A 23 -8.73 0.03 15.26
C ARG A 23 -10.01 0.81 15.52
N TYR A 24 -10.84 1.00 14.49
CA TYR A 24 -12.21 1.45 14.64
C TYR A 24 -13.04 0.45 15.44
N LEU A 25 -12.91 -0.86 15.17
CA LEU A 25 -13.60 -1.89 15.97
C LEU A 25 -13.20 -1.83 17.45
N LYS A 26 -11.91 -1.65 17.75
CA LYS A 26 -11.42 -1.47 19.12
C LYS A 26 -12.09 -0.28 19.80
N SER A 27 -11.96 0.92 19.25
CA SER A 27 -12.53 2.14 19.85
C SER A 27 -14.05 2.07 19.97
N TYR A 28 -14.72 1.49 18.97
CA TYR A 28 -16.17 1.30 19.01
C TYR A 28 -16.59 0.32 20.11
N ALA A 29 -15.88 -0.80 20.26
CA ALA A 29 -16.15 -1.78 21.31
C ALA A 29 -15.92 -1.18 22.70
N GLU A 30 -14.81 -0.47 22.91
CA GLU A 30 -14.48 0.18 24.19
C GLU A 30 -15.52 1.24 24.60
N GLN A 31 -16.11 1.93 23.61
CA GLN A 31 -17.10 2.98 23.88
C GLN A 31 -18.53 2.44 24.05
N TYR A 32 -18.91 1.38 23.33
CA TYR A 32 -20.32 0.99 23.18
C TYR A 32 -20.70 -0.40 23.68
N CYS A 33 -19.76 -1.28 24.06
CA CYS A 33 -20.12 -2.56 24.67
C CYS A 33 -20.76 -2.35 26.05
N GLU A 34 -21.67 -3.26 26.42
CA GLU A 34 -22.37 -3.21 27.72
C GLU A 34 -21.41 -3.43 28.89
N GLN A 35 -20.35 -4.21 28.67
CA GLN A 35 -19.31 -4.50 29.64
C GLN A 35 -17.96 -4.02 29.11
N HIS A 36 -17.09 -3.60 30.02
CA HIS A 36 -15.72 -3.28 29.67
C HIS A 36 -14.97 -4.55 29.23
N HIS A 37 -14.29 -4.48 28.10
CA HIS A 37 -13.48 -5.56 27.55
C HIS A 37 -12.03 -5.10 27.44
N ASN A 38 -11.09 -6.00 27.70
CA ASN A 38 -9.68 -5.74 27.43
C ASN A 38 -9.43 -6.04 25.95
N VAL A 39 -9.43 -5.01 25.10
CA VAL A 39 -9.28 -5.15 23.66
C VAL A 39 -7.84 -4.85 23.23
N THR A 40 -7.12 -5.89 22.83
CA THR A 40 -5.74 -5.79 22.34
C THR A 40 -5.71 -5.96 20.83
N ILE A 41 -4.65 -5.43 20.20
CA ILE A 41 -4.35 -5.68 18.79
C ILE A 41 -3.07 -6.51 18.75
N ILE A 42 -3.05 -7.53 17.90
CA ILE A 42 -1.88 -8.35 17.62
C ILE A 42 -1.51 -8.28 16.13
N GLU A 43 -0.24 -8.47 15.81
CA GLU A 43 0.25 -8.54 14.43
C GLU A 43 0.54 -9.97 14.00
N ARG A 44 0.92 -10.82 14.94
CA ARG A 44 1.40 -12.19 14.67
C ARG A 44 0.78 -13.20 15.61
N LEU A 45 0.62 -14.42 15.12
CA LEU A 45 0.02 -15.53 15.87
C LEU A 45 0.71 -15.81 17.21
N HIS A 46 2.03 -15.62 17.31
CA HIS A 46 2.77 -15.88 18.56
C HIS A 46 2.46 -14.87 19.68
N GLU A 47 1.86 -13.72 19.35
CA GLU A 47 1.39 -12.72 20.31
C GLU A 47 0.03 -13.11 20.94
N LEU A 48 -0.65 -14.11 20.37
CA LEU A 48 -1.91 -14.63 20.91
C LEU A 48 -1.65 -15.52 22.14
N THR A 49 -2.11 -15.06 23.30
CA THR A 49 -1.98 -15.70 24.61
C THR A 49 -3.20 -16.58 24.95
N ASP A 50 -3.00 -17.53 25.86
CA ASP A 50 -4.03 -18.52 26.25
C ASP A 50 -5.17 -17.94 27.09
N ASP A 51 -5.02 -16.72 27.62
CA ASP A 51 -6.06 -16.02 28.39
C ASP A 51 -7.04 -15.22 27.52
N VAL A 52 -6.89 -15.27 26.19
CA VAL A 52 -7.79 -14.61 25.23
C VAL A 52 -9.10 -15.40 25.11
N ASP A 53 -10.23 -14.72 25.37
CA ASP A 53 -11.57 -15.32 25.27
C ASP A 53 -12.09 -15.35 23.82
N VAL A 54 -11.77 -14.30 23.05
CA VAL A 54 -12.24 -14.07 21.68
C VAL A 54 -11.09 -13.54 20.83
N VAL A 55 -10.87 -14.14 19.67
CA VAL A 55 -9.98 -13.58 18.64
C VAL A 55 -10.80 -13.20 17.42
N ALA A 56 -10.73 -11.93 17.03
CA ALA A 56 -11.43 -11.40 15.87
C ALA A 56 -10.44 -11.05 14.75
N ILE A 57 -10.58 -11.73 13.63
CA ILE A 57 -9.63 -11.71 12.52
C ILE A 57 -10.29 -11.01 11.33
N SER A 58 -9.70 -9.92 10.84
CA SER A 58 -10.09 -9.31 9.57
C SER A 58 -9.25 -9.90 8.44
N CYS A 59 -9.89 -10.46 7.40
CA CYS A 59 -9.21 -11.13 6.30
C CYS A 59 -9.67 -10.63 4.92
N MET A 60 -8.72 -10.38 4.03
CA MET A 60 -8.95 -10.19 2.60
C MET A 60 -9.03 -11.54 1.89
N SER A 61 -9.69 -11.63 0.73
CA SER A 61 -9.80 -12.90 0.01
C SER A 61 -8.46 -13.46 -0.47
N GLN A 62 -7.49 -12.57 -0.67
CA GLN A 62 -6.15 -12.91 -1.16
C GLN A 62 -5.32 -13.65 -0.09
N ASP A 63 -5.59 -13.37 1.19
CA ASP A 63 -4.89 -13.98 2.33
C ASP A 63 -5.66 -15.16 2.94
N PHE A 64 -6.85 -15.46 2.43
CA PHE A 64 -7.77 -16.43 3.06
C PHE A 64 -7.21 -17.85 3.12
N GLU A 65 -6.50 -18.30 2.07
CA GLU A 65 -5.90 -19.64 2.08
C GLU A 65 -4.82 -19.77 3.17
N LEU A 66 -3.97 -18.75 3.30
CA LEU A 66 -2.92 -18.71 4.32
C LEU A 66 -3.53 -18.65 5.73
N LEU A 67 -4.62 -17.89 5.91
CA LEU A 67 -5.34 -17.87 7.18
C LEU A 67 -5.86 -19.27 7.55
N LYS A 68 -6.47 -20.00 6.59
CA LYS A 68 -7.01 -21.35 6.83
C LYS A 68 -5.96 -22.31 7.39
N GLU A 69 -4.73 -22.24 6.89
CA GLU A 69 -3.61 -23.07 7.38
C GLU A 69 -3.29 -22.83 8.87
N GLN A 70 -3.61 -21.64 9.39
CA GLN A 70 -3.34 -21.24 10.78
C GLN A 70 -4.53 -21.41 11.72
N LEU A 71 -5.76 -21.58 11.21
CA LEU A 71 -6.97 -21.63 12.03
C LEU A 71 -6.96 -22.77 13.06
N GLN A 72 -6.40 -23.93 12.71
CA GLN A 72 -6.31 -25.06 13.64
C GLN A 72 -5.42 -24.74 14.84
N GLU A 73 -4.33 -24.00 14.63
CA GLU A 73 -3.45 -23.59 15.72
C GLU A 73 -4.10 -22.53 16.60
N ILE A 74 -4.81 -21.56 16.00
CA ILE A 74 -5.58 -20.55 16.73
C ILE A 74 -6.64 -21.23 17.61
N ARG A 75 -7.36 -22.21 17.06
CA ARG A 75 -8.46 -22.91 17.75
C ARG A 75 -7.99 -23.77 18.93
N LYS A 76 -6.72 -24.13 19.01
CA LYS A 76 -6.14 -24.78 20.20
C LYS A 76 -6.06 -23.84 21.41
N ARG A 77 -5.99 -22.53 21.16
CA ARG A 77 -5.81 -21.49 22.19
C ARG A 77 -7.10 -20.77 22.52
N VAL A 78 -7.92 -20.50 21.50
CA VAL A 78 -9.14 -19.70 21.62
C VAL A 78 -10.31 -20.43 21.00
N ARG A 79 -11.40 -20.58 21.76
CA ARG A 79 -12.61 -21.27 21.29
C ARG A 79 -13.42 -20.42 20.30
N ASP A 80 -13.63 -19.15 20.63
CA ASP A 80 -14.52 -18.27 19.90
C ASP A 80 -13.72 -17.39 18.94
N ILE A 81 -13.57 -17.88 17.70
CA ILE A 81 -12.93 -17.15 16.61
C ILE A 81 -14.00 -16.42 15.81
N VAL A 82 -13.84 -15.11 15.65
CA VAL A 82 -14.69 -14.24 14.83
C VAL A 82 -13.94 -13.89 13.55
N LEU A 83 -14.53 -14.13 12.38
CA LEU A 83 -13.95 -13.72 11.09
C LEU A 83 -14.68 -12.48 10.55
N GLY A 84 -13.97 -11.48 10.08
CA GLY A 84 -14.53 -10.29 9.43
C GLY A 84 -13.74 -9.89 8.20
N GLY A 85 -14.11 -8.74 7.63
CA GLY A 85 -13.42 -8.20 6.45
C GLY A 85 -14.02 -8.66 5.12
N TYR A 86 -13.31 -8.36 4.03
CA TYR A 86 -13.84 -8.50 2.67
C TYR A 86 -14.24 -9.93 2.32
N HIS A 87 -13.43 -10.93 2.71
CA HIS A 87 -13.64 -12.30 2.27
C HIS A 87 -15.02 -12.84 2.70
N ILE A 88 -15.26 -12.91 4.01
CA ILE A 88 -16.49 -13.50 4.55
C ILE A 88 -17.75 -12.65 4.27
N SER A 89 -17.57 -11.36 3.98
CA SER A 89 -18.67 -10.48 3.59
C SER A 89 -19.26 -10.87 2.23
N LEU A 90 -18.38 -11.16 1.28
CA LEU A 90 -18.70 -11.42 -0.13
C LEU A 90 -18.83 -12.92 -0.44
N MET A 91 -18.20 -13.78 0.36
CA MET A 91 -18.23 -15.25 0.26
C MET A 91 -18.67 -15.87 1.59
N PRO A 92 -19.87 -15.58 2.12
CA PRO A 92 -20.29 -16.08 3.44
C PRO A 92 -20.35 -17.61 3.53
N GLU A 93 -20.61 -18.30 2.42
CA GLU A 93 -20.68 -19.76 2.32
C GLU A 93 -19.35 -20.47 2.59
N THR A 94 -18.21 -19.77 2.51
CA THR A 94 -16.87 -20.34 2.70
C THR A 94 -16.44 -20.37 4.17
N LEU A 95 -17.33 -20.04 5.12
CA LEU A 95 -17.04 -20.00 6.56
C LEU A 95 -16.32 -21.28 7.03
N PRO A 96 -15.04 -21.21 7.47
CA PRO A 96 -14.30 -22.37 7.94
C PRO A 96 -14.95 -23.00 9.19
N GLU A 97 -14.69 -24.30 9.44
CA GLU A 97 -15.26 -25.01 10.59
C GLU A 97 -14.72 -24.48 11.94
N GLU A 98 -13.52 -23.93 11.91
CA GLU A 98 -12.83 -23.35 13.05
C GLU A 98 -13.43 -22.01 13.49
N ILE A 99 -14.15 -21.31 12.62
CA ILE A 99 -14.74 -20.01 12.91
C ILE A 99 -16.11 -20.18 13.57
N ALA A 100 -16.31 -19.52 14.73
CA ALA A 100 -17.60 -19.53 15.42
C ALA A 100 -18.64 -18.66 14.70
N VAL A 101 -18.23 -17.46 14.28
CA VAL A 101 -19.10 -16.50 13.58
C VAL A 101 -18.31 -15.64 12.61
N GLY A 102 -18.86 -15.40 11.43
CA GLY A 102 -18.40 -14.43 10.46
C GLY A 102 -19.21 -13.13 10.52
N VAL A 103 -18.57 -11.97 10.64
CA VAL A 103 -19.17 -10.64 10.53
C VAL A 103 -19.07 -10.14 9.10
N ARG A 104 -20.21 -9.77 8.52
CA ARG A 104 -20.32 -9.33 7.13
C ARG A 104 -20.42 -7.81 7.04
N PHE A 105 -19.66 -7.25 6.10
CA PHE A 105 -19.58 -5.84 5.74
C PHE A 105 -19.13 -4.95 6.91
N GLU A 106 -19.86 -3.87 7.17
CA GLU A 106 -19.58 -2.94 8.25
C GLU A 106 -19.73 -3.62 9.63
N GLY A 107 -18.65 -3.61 10.40
CA GLY A 107 -18.49 -4.52 11.53
C GLY A 107 -18.78 -3.93 12.90
N GLU A 108 -18.80 -2.61 13.07
CA GLU A 108 -18.80 -1.93 14.37
C GLU A 108 -19.97 -2.33 15.27
N GLU A 109 -21.21 -2.14 14.81
CA GLU A 109 -22.40 -2.50 15.60
C GLU A 109 -22.54 -4.01 15.80
N THR A 110 -22.24 -4.78 14.75
CA THR A 110 -22.38 -6.25 14.75
C THR A 110 -21.36 -6.89 15.68
N PHE A 111 -20.11 -6.44 15.64
CA PHE A 111 -19.03 -6.94 16.48
C PHE A 111 -19.29 -6.61 17.95
N ARG A 112 -19.71 -5.37 18.26
CA ARG A 112 -20.17 -5.00 19.61
C ARG A 112 -21.25 -5.96 20.11
N GLU A 113 -22.27 -6.24 19.31
CA GLU A 113 -23.36 -7.16 19.69
C GLU A 113 -22.86 -8.59 19.91
N ILE A 114 -21.92 -9.07 19.12
CA ILE A 114 -21.27 -10.37 19.31
C ILE A 114 -20.51 -10.42 20.65
N LEU A 115 -19.77 -9.36 20.99
CA LEU A 115 -19.07 -9.28 22.28
C LEU A 115 -20.05 -9.27 23.45
N ASP A 116 -21.14 -8.49 23.36
CA ASP A 116 -22.19 -8.45 24.39
C ASP A 116 -22.86 -9.84 24.57
N ILE A 117 -23.09 -10.56 23.48
CA ILE A 117 -23.63 -11.94 23.53
C ILE A 117 -22.64 -12.88 24.19
N ARG A 118 -21.36 -12.81 23.81
CA ARG A 118 -20.31 -13.66 24.38
C ARG A 118 -20.08 -13.39 25.86
N ALA A 119 -20.20 -12.12 26.27
CA ALA A 119 -20.06 -11.69 27.66
C ALA A 119 -21.20 -12.25 28.54
N ARG A 120 -22.44 -12.19 28.04
CA ARG A 120 -23.63 -12.65 28.77
C ARG A 120 -23.74 -14.18 28.84
N ASN A 121 -23.39 -14.87 27.77
CA ASN A 121 -23.66 -16.32 27.64
C ASN A 121 -22.40 -17.20 27.82
N GLY A 122 -21.21 -16.62 27.90
CA GLY A 122 -19.96 -17.38 28.03
C GLY A 122 -19.54 -18.16 26.77
N SER A 123 -20.27 -18.05 25.66
CA SER A 123 -19.98 -18.71 24.38
C SER A 123 -20.72 -18.06 23.20
N LEU A 124 -20.29 -18.32 21.97
CA LEU A 124 -20.99 -17.95 20.73
C LEU A 124 -21.71 -19.15 20.10
N LEU A 125 -22.57 -19.81 20.88
CA LEU A 125 -23.34 -20.96 20.38
C LEU A 125 -24.47 -20.54 19.42
N PRO A 126 -24.85 -21.40 18.46
CA PRO A 126 -25.84 -21.09 17.41
C PRO A 126 -27.19 -20.56 17.93
N GLU A 127 -27.67 -21.03 19.08
CA GLU A 127 -28.92 -20.60 19.70
C GLU A 127 -28.92 -19.12 20.14
N TYR A 128 -27.74 -18.51 20.32
CA TYR A 128 -27.62 -17.10 20.69
C TYR A 128 -27.44 -16.17 19.47
N LEU A 129 -27.26 -16.75 18.28
CA LEU A 129 -26.86 -16.03 17.07
C LEU A 129 -28.00 -15.83 16.05
N SER A 130 -29.15 -16.50 16.23
CA SER A 130 -30.22 -16.53 15.22
C SER A 130 -30.77 -15.16 14.82
N ASP A 131 -30.83 -14.21 15.76
CA ASP A 131 -31.41 -12.88 15.53
C ASP A 131 -30.36 -11.79 15.24
N VAL A 132 -29.08 -12.14 15.30
CA VAL A 132 -27.99 -11.17 15.08
C VAL A 132 -27.90 -10.84 13.59
N LYS A 133 -28.10 -9.57 13.23
CA LYS A 133 -27.97 -9.13 11.83
C LYS A 133 -26.52 -9.01 11.40
N GLY A 134 -26.26 -9.26 10.12
CA GLY A 134 -24.95 -9.06 9.51
C GLY A 134 -23.94 -10.15 9.82
N ILE A 135 -24.38 -11.35 10.21
CA ILE A 135 -23.47 -12.47 10.49
C ILE A 135 -23.74 -13.70 9.62
N VAL A 136 -22.74 -14.57 9.61
CA VAL A 136 -22.83 -15.95 9.13
C VAL A 136 -22.27 -16.87 10.22
N TYR A 137 -22.90 -18.01 10.46
CA TYR A 137 -22.46 -18.96 11.49
C TYR A 137 -22.84 -20.38 11.09
N ARG A 138 -22.35 -21.39 11.82
CA ARG A 138 -22.69 -22.80 11.55
C ARG A 138 -23.73 -23.31 12.55
N ASN A 139 -24.81 -23.89 12.06
CA ASN A 139 -25.83 -24.55 12.88
C ASN A 139 -26.12 -25.96 12.35
N LYS A 140 -25.94 -26.98 13.21
CA LYS A 140 -26.12 -28.40 12.85
C LYS A 140 -25.38 -28.79 11.55
N GLY A 141 -24.13 -28.35 11.44
CA GLY A 141 -23.26 -28.59 10.28
C GLY A 141 -23.47 -27.64 9.09
N ASN A 142 -24.59 -26.94 9.01
CA ASN A 142 -24.93 -26.08 7.87
C ASN A 142 -24.55 -24.62 8.13
N VAL A 143 -24.02 -23.95 7.11
CA VAL A 143 -23.79 -22.50 7.14
C VAL A 143 -25.13 -21.77 7.10
N GLN A 144 -25.37 -20.91 8.08
CA GLN A 144 -26.55 -20.06 8.21
C GLN A 144 -26.14 -18.61 7.99
N ILE A 145 -26.78 -17.95 7.03
CA ILE A 145 -26.49 -16.56 6.67
C ILE A 145 -27.67 -15.70 7.13
N ASN A 146 -27.43 -14.85 8.13
CA ASN A 146 -28.46 -13.96 8.63
C ASN A 146 -28.65 -12.75 7.71
N PRO A 147 -29.82 -12.07 7.78
CA PRO A 147 -30.05 -10.82 7.06
C PRO A 147 -28.97 -9.79 7.35
N LEU A 148 -28.63 -8.98 6.34
CA LEU A 148 -27.64 -7.92 6.48
C LEU A 148 -28.08 -6.86 7.49
N ARG A 149 -27.10 -6.26 8.16
CA ARG A 149 -27.30 -5.06 8.96
C ARG A 149 -27.27 -3.84 8.05
N GLU A 150 -28.16 -2.88 8.32
CA GLU A 150 -28.11 -1.57 7.65
C GLU A 150 -26.84 -0.82 8.07
N PRO A 151 -26.10 -0.19 7.13
CA PRO A 151 -24.93 0.59 7.49
C PRO A 151 -25.25 1.74 8.45
N ILE A 152 -24.32 2.07 9.34
CA ILE A 152 -24.38 3.18 10.30
C ILE A 152 -24.73 4.47 9.55
N LYS A 153 -25.88 5.05 9.88
CA LYS A 153 -26.40 6.22 9.18
C LYS A 153 -25.66 7.50 9.55
N LYS A 154 -25.37 7.67 10.84
CA LYS A 154 -24.67 8.84 11.38
C LYS A 154 -23.21 8.48 11.62
N MET A 155 -22.38 8.70 10.61
CA MET A 155 -20.97 8.32 10.61
C MET A 155 -20.21 8.92 11.79
N GLU A 156 -20.56 10.14 12.22
CA GLU A 156 -19.94 10.86 13.33
C GLU A 156 -20.18 10.21 14.71
N THR A 157 -20.97 9.13 14.79
CA THR A 157 -21.10 8.32 16.01
C THR A 157 -19.97 7.30 16.15
N ILE A 158 -19.22 7.03 15.08
CA ILE A 158 -18.04 6.16 15.15
C ILE A 158 -16.93 6.98 15.82
N PRO A 159 -16.27 6.48 16.89
CA PRO A 159 -15.17 7.19 17.51
C PRO A 159 -13.92 7.15 16.64
N PHE A 160 -12.98 8.06 16.92
CA PHE A 160 -11.65 8.00 16.31
C PHE A 160 -10.98 6.65 16.59
N PRO A 161 -10.25 6.09 15.61
CA PRO A 161 -9.66 4.77 15.74
C PRO A 161 -8.52 4.79 16.77
N ASP A 162 -8.29 3.66 17.44
CA ASP A 162 -7.13 3.49 18.32
C ASP A 162 -5.85 3.68 17.50
N ARG A 163 -5.07 4.70 17.84
CA ARG A 163 -3.78 4.98 17.19
C ARG A 163 -2.60 4.54 18.05
N THR A 164 -2.79 4.25 19.32
CA THR A 164 -1.69 4.00 20.25
C THR A 164 -1.22 2.55 20.30
N SER A 165 -2.10 1.58 20.06
CA SER A 165 -1.72 0.16 20.11
C SER A 165 -0.74 -0.16 18.99
N LEU A 166 0.34 -0.89 19.28
CA LEU A 166 1.35 -1.32 18.30
C LEU A 166 1.88 -0.17 17.41
N MET A 167 2.05 1.03 17.98
CA MET A 167 2.55 2.20 17.25
C MET A 167 3.96 1.94 16.71
N LYS A 168 4.14 2.02 15.38
CA LYS A 168 5.42 1.85 14.70
C LYS A 168 6.14 3.20 14.56
N PRO A 169 7.49 3.24 14.54
CA PRO A 169 8.23 4.51 14.47
C PRO A 169 7.82 5.41 13.30
N TRP A 170 7.58 4.85 12.11
CA TRP A 170 7.16 5.63 10.94
C TRP A 170 5.74 6.18 11.05
N TRP A 171 4.85 5.53 11.80
CA TRP A 171 3.49 6.04 12.02
C TRP A 171 3.50 7.33 12.83
N GLN A 172 4.51 7.58 13.67
CA GLN A 172 4.63 8.86 14.37
C GLN A 172 4.74 10.05 13.42
N LYS A 173 5.35 9.86 12.24
CA LYS A 173 5.51 10.89 11.22
C LYS A 173 4.48 10.80 10.09
N LYS A 174 3.96 9.60 9.80
CA LYS A 174 3.06 9.32 8.69
C LYS A 174 1.80 8.62 9.18
N GLN A 175 0.69 9.35 9.15
CA GLN A 175 -0.59 8.88 9.64
C GLN A 175 -1.53 8.62 8.45
N ASN A 176 -2.54 7.78 8.65
CA ASN A 176 -3.63 7.59 7.70
C ASN A 176 -4.99 7.68 8.40
N LEU A 177 -6.02 8.06 7.65
CA LEU A 177 -7.40 8.13 8.15
C LEU A 177 -8.43 7.87 7.06
N PHE A 178 -9.61 7.43 7.46
CA PHE A 178 -10.80 7.36 6.62
C PHE A 178 -11.65 8.62 6.85
N SER A 179 -11.97 9.33 5.78
CA SER A 179 -12.92 10.43 5.78
C SER A 179 -14.23 10.07 5.06
N SER A 180 -14.26 8.94 4.36
CA SER A 180 -15.45 8.40 3.72
C SER A 180 -15.39 6.87 3.58
N ARG A 181 -16.53 6.26 3.25
CA ARG A 181 -16.69 4.81 3.01
C ARG A 181 -17.41 4.61 1.68
N GLY A 182 -16.80 3.84 0.79
CA GLY A 182 -17.32 3.53 -0.54
C GLY A 182 -16.96 4.58 -1.59
N CYS A 183 -17.45 4.36 -2.81
CA CYS A 183 -17.21 5.21 -3.97
C CYS A 183 -18.50 5.41 -4.77
N PRO A 184 -18.79 6.61 -5.33
CA PRO A 184 -19.95 6.82 -6.19
C PRO A 184 -19.83 6.16 -7.57
N PHE A 185 -18.63 5.68 -7.94
CA PHE A 185 -18.36 5.01 -9.21
C PHE A 185 -18.45 3.48 -9.10
N LYS A 186 -18.67 2.82 -10.24
CA LYS A 186 -18.87 1.36 -10.33
C LYS A 186 -17.95 0.74 -11.38
N CYS A 187 -16.64 0.80 -11.15
CA CYS A 187 -15.66 0.18 -12.04
C CYS A 187 -15.82 -1.36 -11.99
N VAL A 188 -15.66 -2.04 -13.12
CA VAL A 188 -15.91 -3.50 -13.28
C VAL A 188 -15.07 -4.34 -12.30
N PHE A 189 -13.86 -3.87 -11.98
CA PHE A 189 -12.90 -4.56 -11.12
C PHE A 189 -12.98 -4.22 -9.62
N CYS A 190 -13.76 -3.20 -9.23
CA CYS A 190 -13.67 -2.64 -7.88
C CYS A 190 -14.55 -3.41 -6.89
N SER A 191 -13.95 -4.07 -5.91
CA SER A 191 -14.68 -4.76 -4.82
C SER A 191 -15.26 -3.79 -3.79
N SER A 192 -14.69 -2.60 -3.63
CA SER A 192 -15.08 -1.65 -2.60
C SER A 192 -16.53 -1.17 -2.73
N THR A 193 -17.00 -0.89 -3.94
CA THR A 193 -18.39 -0.48 -4.16
C THR A 193 -19.39 -1.60 -3.79
N ASN A 194 -18.99 -2.86 -3.95
CA ASN A 194 -19.80 -4.02 -3.54
C ASN A 194 -19.78 -4.23 -2.03
N PHE A 195 -18.66 -3.90 -1.37
CA PHE A 195 -18.54 -3.98 0.08
C PHE A 195 -19.35 -2.88 0.78
N TRP A 196 -19.18 -1.62 0.39
CA TRP A 196 -19.83 -0.51 1.10
C TRP A 196 -21.27 -0.25 0.65
N SER A 197 -21.68 -0.76 -0.51
CA SER A 197 -22.99 -0.58 -1.17
C SER A 197 -23.39 0.86 -1.54
N ARG A 198 -22.94 1.86 -0.78
CA ARG A 198 -23.24 3.29 -0.92
C ARG A 198 -22.04 4.12 -0.49
N PHE A 199 -21.88 5.27 -1.13
CA PHE A 199 -20.93 6.28 -0.67
C PHE A 199 -21.47 7.04 0.55
N ARG A 200 -20.75 6.99 1.67
CA ARG A 200 -21.01 7.76 2.89
C ARG A 200 -19.76 8.52 3.29
N ARG A 201 -19.91 9.65 3.97
CA ARG A 201 -18.81 10.53 4.34
C ARG A 201 -19.00 11.06 5.74
N PHE A 202 -17.90 11.21 6.47
CA PHE A 202 -17.89 11.96 7.72
C PHE A 202 -18.04 13.47 7.41
N GLY A 203 -18.69 14.21 8.30
CA GLY A 203 -18.70 15.67 8.27
C GLY A 203 -17.28 16.28 8.29
N ALA A 204 -17.13 17.49 7.73
CA ALA A 204 -15.83 18.16 7.66
C ALA A 204 -15.23 18.44 9.05
N GLU A 205 -16.06 18.79 10.03
CA GLU A 205 -15.64 19.01 11.43
C GLU A 205 -15.05 17.74 12.03
N TYR A 206 -15.72 16.59 11.92
CA TYR A 206 -15.22 15.30 12.41
C TYR A 206 -13.81 15.00 11.85
N VAL A 207 -13.63 15.18 10.54
CA VAL A 207 -12.35 14.91 9.87
C VAL A 207 -11.25 15.85 10.39
N VAL A 208 -11.54 17.14 10.51
CA VAL A 208 -10.55 18.12 10.99
C VAL A 208 -10.26 17.95 12.48
N ASP A 209 -11.24 17.56 13.28
CA ASP A 209 -11.05 17.24 14.70
C ASP A 209 -10.19 15.97 14.88
N GLU A 210 -10.33 14.96 14.00
CA GLU A 210 -9.42 13.81 13.98
C GLU A 210 -7.98 14.23 13.64
N ILE A 211 -7.79 15.09 12.64
CA ILE A 211 -6.47 15.63 12.28
C ILE A 211 -5.88 16.42 13.45
N CYS A 212 -6.67 17.24 14.14
CA CYS A 212 -6.24 17.96 15.34
C CYS A 212 -5.82 16.99 16.45
N ALA A 213 -6.57 15.90 16.67
CA ALA A 213 -6.24 14.88 17.64
C ALA A 213 -4.92 14.19 17.29
N ILE A 214 -4.71 13.83 16.01
CA ILE A 214 -3.46 13.27 15.52
C ILE A 214 -2.28 14.22 15.79
N LEU A 215 -2.41 15.50 15.45
CA LEU A 215 -1.33 16.49 15.66
C LEU A 215 -1.03 16.74 17.14
N ARG A 216 -2.04 16.62 18.01
CA ARG A 216 -1.86 16.75 19.46
C ARG A 216 -1.11 15.54 20.04
N ASP A 217 -1.54 14.33 19.64
CA ASP A 217 -1.03 13.09 20.22
C ASP A 217 0.30 12.64 19.57
N PHE A 218 0.53 13.07 18.32
CA PHE A 218 1.72 12.79 17.51
C PHE A 218 2.23 14.09 16.86
N PRO A 219 2.89 14.98 17.64
CA PRO A 219 3.31 16.31 17.19
C PRO A 219 4.35 16.28 16.05
N ASP A 220 5.06 15.17 15.87
CA ASP A 220 6.02 14.96 14.77
C ASP A 220 5.36 14.50 13.46
N THR A 221 4.03 14.46 13.39
CA THR A 221 3.31 14.10 12.15
C THR A 221 3.63 15.10 11.05
N GLN A 222 4.11 14.58 9.92
CA GLN A 222 4.47 15.35 8.72
C GLN A 222 3.50 15.11 7.58
N GLU A 223 2.85 13.94 7.56
CA GLU A 223 2.07 13.46 6.42
C GLU A 223 0.80 12.75 6.88
N ILE A 224 -0.31 13.02 6.19
CA ILE A 224 -1.57 12.28 6.35
C ILE A 224 -2.01 11.73 5.00
N THR A 225 -2.25 10.41 4.95
CA THR A 225 -2.87 9.75 3.81
C THR A 225 -4.35 9.48 4.07
N PHE A 226 -5.21 10.03 3.20
CA PHE A 226 -6.62 9.66 3.15
C PHE A 226 -6.76 8.35 2.39
N VAL A 227 -7.10 7.28 3.10
CA VAL A 227 -7.27 5.93 2.53
C VAL A 227 -8.69 5.69 1.98
N ASP A 228 -9.42 6.77 1.71
CA ASP A 228 -10.74 6.76 1.08
C ASP A 228 -10.67 6.17 -0.34
N ASP A 229 -11.74 5.49 -0.75
CA ASP A 229 -11.87 5.06 -2.15
C ASP A 229 -11.89 6.25 -3.12
N LEU A 230 -12.49 7.37 -2.71
CA LEU A 230 -12.46 8.62 -3.45
C LEU A 230 -12.73 9.84 -2.54
N PHE A 231 -11.66 10.37 -1.95
CA PHE A 231 -11.71 11.55 -1.07
C PHE A 231 -12.34 12.79 -1.74
N THR A 232 -12.04 13.01 -3.02
CA THR A 232 -12.41 14.22 -3.78
C THR A 232 -13.84 14.22 -4.33
N ALA A 233 -14.62 13.16 -4.07
CA ALA A 233 -15.97 12.99 -4.63
C ALA A 233 -16.96 14.11 -4.21
N ASP A 234 -16.73 14.79 -3.09
CA ASP A 234 -17.54 15.94 -2.64
C ASP A 234 -16.69 17.20 -2.50
N ARG A 235 -16.74 18.04 -3.53
CA ARG A 235 -16.02 19.33 -3.59
C ARG A 235 -16.48 20.31 -2.53
N LYS A 236 -17.77 20.34 -2.18
CA LYS A 236 -18.27 21.25 -1.14
C LYS A 236 -17.68 20.86 0.20
N ARG A 237 -17.65 19.57 0.50
CA ARG A 237 -17.00 19.05 1.70
C ARG A 237 -15.51 19.34 1.72
N LEU A 238 -14.80 19.15 0.61
CA LEU A 238 -13.38 19.45 0.52
C LEU A 238 -13.08 20.93 0.82
N ARG A 239 -13.87 21.87 0.26
CA ARG A 239 -13.76 23.31 0.61
C ARG A 239 -13.95 23.54 2.10
N ASN A 240 -14.94 22.90 2.71
CA ASN A 240 -15.20 23.04 4.15
C ASN A 240 -14.04 22.46 5.00
N ILE A 241 -13.45 21.34 4.60
CA ILE A 241 -12.28 20.77 5.28
C ILE A 241 -11.11 21.77 5.23
N ILE A 242 -10.80 22.32 4.05
CA ILE A 242 -9.73 23.31 3.89
C ILE A 242 -9.99 24.55 4.76
N SER A 243 -11.22 25.08 4.74
CA SER A 243 -11.61 26.25 5.56
C SER A 243 -11.47 25.99 7.06
N LEU A 244 -11.86 24.80 7.52
CA LEU A 244 -11.72 24.41 8.93
C LEU A 244 -10.26 24.18 9.32
N MET A 245 -9.45 23.60 8.44
CA MET A 245 -8.00 23.47 8.66
C MET A 245 -7.32 24.85 8.76
N GLU A 246 -7.77 25.82 7.98
CA GLU A 246 -7.32 27.21 8.08
C GLU A 246 -7.72 27.84 9.42
N GLU A 247 -9.00 27.73 9.80
CA GLU A 247 -9.53 28.22 11.08
C GLU A 247 -8.78 27.65 12.29
N ARG A 248 -8.45 26.35 12.24
CA ARG A 248 -7.70 25.64 13.29
C ARG A 248 -6.17 25.89 13.21
N ASN A 249 -5.69 26.70 12.27
CA ASN A 249 -4.27 26.99 12.04
C ASN A 249 -3.43 25.72 11.79
N ILE A 250 -3.96 24.76 11.04
CA ILE A 250 -3.25 23.53 10.65
C ILE A 250 -3.09 23.35 9.14
N LEU A 251 -3.69 24.23 8.33
CA LEU A 251 -3.49 24.24 6.88
C LEU A 251 -2.00 24.43 6.53
N GLY A 252 -1.49 23.64 5.57
CA GLY A 252 -0.10 23.70 5.12
C GLY A 252 0.94 23.10 6.07
N LYS A 253 0.57 22.67 7.28
CA LYS A 253 1.48 21.99 8.22
C LYS A 253 1.79 20.54 7.84
N LEU A 254 0.92 19.94 7.05
CA LEU A 254 0.95 18.52 6.70
C LEU A 254 1.05 18.37 5.18
N LEU A 255 1.80 17.38 4.73
CA LEU A 255 1.68 16.84 3.38
C LEU A 255 0.46 15.93 3.34
N ILE A 256 -0.40 16.12 2.33
CA ILE A 256 -1.63 15.33 2.20
C ILE A 256 -1.53 14.39 1.00
N ASN A 257 -1.80 13.11 1.23
CA ASN A 257 -1.87 12.10 0.17
C ASN A 257 -3.31 11.65 -0.03
N ILE A 258 -3.73 11.53 -1.28
CA ILE A 258 -5.10 11.17 -1.64
C ILE A 258 -5.15 10.31 -2.89
N SER A 259 -6.28 9.62 -3.08
CA SER A 259 -6.66 9.03 -4.36
C SER A 259 -7.58 9.97 -5.14
N ILE A 260 -7.40 10.05 -6.46
CA ILE A 260 -8.27 10.83 -7.35
C ILE A 260 -8.58 10.07 -8.64
N ARG A 261 -9.78 10.33 -9.18
CA ARG A 261 -10.21 9.89 -10.51
C ARG A 261 -9.91 10.99 -11.54
N ALA A 262 -9.44 10.60 -12.72
CA ALA A 262 -8.98 11.55 -13.74
C ALA A 262 -10.04 12.59 -14.16
N ASP A 263 -11.30 12.21 -14.26
CA ASP A 263 -12.40 13.10 -14.64
C ASP A 263 -12.83 14.08 -13.55
N GLN A 264 -12.29 13.96 -12.33
CA GLN A 264 -12.52 14.94 -11.25
C GLN A 264 -11.54 16.12 -11.31
N VAL A 265 -10.54 16.06 -12.18
CA VAL A 265 -9.49 17.06 -12.29
C VAL A 265 -9.90 18.16 -13.26
N ASP A 266 -10.09 19.35 -12.71
CA ASP A 266 -10.20 20.62 -13.43
C ASP A 266 -9.41 21.71 -12.68
N ASP A 267 -9.44 22.95 -13.16
CA ASP A 267 -8.71 24.06 -12.55
C ASP A 267 -9.10 24.31 -11.09
N GLU A 268 -10.38 24.18 -10.73
CA GLU A 268 -10.83 24.33 -9.36
C GLU A 268 -10.27 23.20 -8.48
N MET A 269 -10.34 21.96 -8.92
CA MET A 269 -9.78 20.84 -8.17
C MET A 269 -8.28 21.04 -7.96
N CYS A 270 -7.54 21.49 -8.97
CA CYS A 270 -6.12 21.82 -8.82
C CYS A 270 -5.87 22.91 -7.76
N GLN A 271 -6.72 23.94 -7.67
CA GLN A 271 -6.63 24.95 -6.62
C GLN A 271 -6.88 24.36 -5.23
N LEU A 272 -7.88 23.49 -5.09
CA LEU A 272 -8.18 22.82 -3.82
C LEU A 272 -7.04 21.91 -3.37
N LEU A 273 -6.47 21.13 -4.29
CA LEU A 273 -5.34 20.24 -3.99
C LEU A 273 -4.10 21.02 -3.56
N LYS A 274 -3.81 22.16 -4.20
CA LYS A 274 -2.74 23.08 -3.77
C LYS A 274 -2.98 23.62 -2.37
N ALA A 275 -4.18 24.12 -2.10
CA ALA A 275 -4.53 24.67 -0.79
C ALA A 275 -4.41 23.60 0.32
N LEU A 276 -4.81 22.36 0.03
CA LEU A 276 -4.67 21.22 0.93
C LEU A 276 -3.21 20.79 1.16
N ASN A 277 -2.25 21.34 0.42
CA ASN A 277 -0.86 20.89 0.40
C ASN A 277 -0.74 19.40 -0.01
N ALA A 278 -1.49 19.02 -1.06
CA ALA A 278 -1.49 17.66 -1.56
C ALA A 278 -0.18 17.33 -2.30
N ASN A 279 0.53 16.30 -1.84
CA ASN A 279 1.89 15.98 -2.28
C ASN A 279 2.05 14.58 -2.87
N PHE A 280 1.07 13.69 -2.69
CA PHE A 280 1.05 12.41 -3.38
C PHE A 280 -0.36 12.12 -3.86
N ILE A 281 -0.56 12.19 -5.18
CA ILE A 281 -1.84 11.91 -5.80
C ILE A 281 -1.78 10.52 -6.43
N TYR A 282 -2.47 9.57 -5.80
CA TYR A 282 -2.70 8.25 -6.39
C TYR A 282 -3.79 8.37 -7.46
N PHE A 283 -3.38 8.24 -8.72
CA PHE A 283 -4.19 8.60 -9.87
C PHE A 283 -4.66 7.35 -10.61
N GLY A 284 -5.96 7.06 -10.52
CA GLY A 284 -6.59 5.88 -11.11
C GLY A 284 -6.72 5.98 -12.63
N MET A 285 -5.61 5.78 -13.36
CA MET A 285 -5.55 5.80 -14.81
C MET A 285 -6.04 4.47 -15.42
N GLU A 286 -5.57 3.37 -14.85
CA GLU A 286 -5.76 1.95 -15.19
C GLU A 286 -5.29 1.53 -16.59
N SER A 287 -5.66 2.22 -17.66
CA SER A 287 -5.25 1.87 -19.03
C SER A 287 -5.25 3.10 -19.94
N ALA A 288 -4.38 3.10 -20.95
CA ALA A 288 -4.43 4.06 -22.05
C ALA A 288 -4.88 3.41 -23.38
N SER A 289 -5.30 2.14 -23.38
CA SER A 289 -6.12 1.59 -24.47
C SER A 289 -7.56 2.07 -24.31
N PRO A 290 -8.15 2.74 -25.32
CA PRO A 290 -9.55 3.18 -25.25
C PRO A 290 -10.53 2.03 -25.00
N ARG A 291 -10.27 0.84 -25.56
CA ARG A 291 -11.14 -0.33 -25.42
C ARG A 291 -11.09 -0.91 -24.01
N ILE A 292 -9.88 -1.13 -23.49
CA ILE A 292 -9.69 -1.68 -22.14
C ILE A 292 -10.12 -0.68 -21.07
N LEU A 293 -9.82 0.61 -21.25
CA LEU A 293 -10.31 1.66 -20.35
C LEU A 293 -11.85 1.71 -20.34
N ASN A 294 -12.49 1.63 -21.51
CA ASN A 294 -13.94 1.59 -21.62
C ASN A 294 -14.54 0.38 -20.90
N TYR A 295 -13.91 -0.80 -21.01
CA TYR A 295 -14.31 -1.99 -20.27
C TYR A 295 -14.18 -1.78 -18.75
N LEU A 296 -12.99 -1.40 -18.26
CA LEU A 296 -12.72 -1.26 -16.82
C LEU A 296 -13.56 -0.17 -16.14
N LYS A 297 -13.73 0.98 -16.81
CA LYS A 297 -14.44 2.16 -16.27
C LYS A 297 -15.84 2.36 -16.86
N LYS A 298 -16.36 1.40 -17.62
CA LYS A 298 -17.72 1.42 -18.23
C LYS A 298 -18.03 2.68 -19.03
N GLY A 299 -17.08 3.13 -19.84
CA GLY A 299 -17.21 4.34 -20.66
C GLY A 299 -17.33 5.65 -19.89
N THR A 300 -17.14 5.66 -18.56
CA THR A 300 -17.19 6.88 -17.74
C THR A 300 -15.90 7.69 -17.76
N LEU A 301 -14.86 7.22 -18.46
CA LEU A 301 -13.57 7.87 -18.56
C LEU A 301 -12.91 7.55 -19.91
N THR A 302 -12.21 8.52 -20.48
CA THR A 302 -11.53 8.40 -21.78
C THR A 302 -10.05 8.76 -21.66
N VAL A 303 -9.22 8.25 -22.58
CA VAL A 303 -7.78 8.54 -22.64
C VAL A 303 -7.48 10.04 -22.80
N PRO A 304 -8.22 10.82 -23.61
CA PRO A 304 -8.04 12.27 -23.67
C PRO A 304 -8.32 12.98 -22.34
N GLN A 305 -9.32 12.55 -21.56
CA GLN A 305 -9.58 13.11 -20.23
C GLN A 305 -8.45 12.80 -19.26
N ILE A 306 -7.89 11.60 -19.32
CA ILE A 306 -6.69 11.23 -18.58
C ILE A 306 -5.53 12.17 -18.93
N GLN A 307 -5.23 12.37 -20.23
CA GLN A 307 -4.16 13.27 -20.65
C GLN A 307 -4.41 14.72 -20.19
N HIS A 308 -5.66 15.19 -20.30
CA HIS A 308 -6.03 16.53 -19.85
C HIS A 308 -5.79 16.73 -18.34
N ALA A 309 -6.19 15.74 -17.53
CA ALA A 309 -5.95 15.75 -16.09
C ALA A 309 -4.46 15.79 -15.74
N LEU A 310 -3.64 14.97 -16.43
CA LEU A 310 -2.18 14.99 -16.27
C LEU A 310 -1.59 16.36 -16.62
N ASP A 311 -2.05 16.97 -17.71
CA ASP A 311 -1.58 18.29 -18.14
C ASP A 311 -1.92 19.38 -17.12
N LEU A 312 -3.14 19.36 -16.55
CA LEU A 312 -3.57 20.32 -15.53
C LEU A 312 -2.79 20.18 -14.23
N LEU A 313 -2.62 18.95 -13.74
CA LEU A 313 -1.86 18.67 -12.52
C LEU A 313 -0.39 19.06 -12.70
N TYR A 314 0.22 18.74 -13.84
CA TYR A 314 1.59 19.11 -14.16
C TYR A 314 1.81 20.63 -14.20
N ARG A 315 0.93 21.37 -14.91
CA ARG A 315 1.01 22.85 -14.94
C ARG A 315 0.85 23.48 -13.56
N ASN A 316 0.17 22.77 -12.66
CA ASN A 316 -0.02 23.18 -11.28
C ASN A 316 1.08 22.65 -10.34
N GLY A 317 2.08 21.90 -10.82
CA GLY A 317 3.16 21.37 -10.00
C GLY A 317 2.71 20.33 -8.97
N ILE A 318 1.60 19.64 -9.23
CA ILE A 318 1.06 18.60 -8.35
C ILE A 318 1.61 17.25 -8.83
N PRO A 319 2.40 16.53 -8.00
CA PRO A 319 3.01 15.27 -8.38
C PRO A 319 2.01 14.11 -8.41
N ILE A 320 2.24 13.15 -9.30
CA ILE A 320 1.30 12.07 -9.59
C ILE A 320 1.98 10.70 -9.54
N SER A 321 1.35 9.77 -8.83
CA SER A 321 1.59 8.34 -8.96
C SER A 321 0.41 7.69 -9.67
N ALA A 322 0.60 7.28 -10.93
CA ALA A 322 -0.45 6.61 -11.68
C ALA A 322 -0.59 5.14 -11.26
N SER A 323 -1.81 4.62 -11.24
CA SER A 323 -2.08 3.18 -11.23
C SER A 323 -2.39 2.71 -12.64
N ILE A 324 -1.80 1.60 -13.07
CA ILE A 324 -2.21 0.85 -14.26
C ILE A 324 -2.62 -0.58 -13.86
N ILE A 325 -3.57 -1.11 -14.61
CA ILE A 325 -4.05 -2.48 -14.51
C ILE A 325 -3.59 -3.22 -15.76
N VAL A 326 -2.98 -4.39 -15.59
CA VAL A 326 -2.53 -5.25 -16.67
C VAL A 326 -3.13 -6.64 -16.53
N GLY A 327 -3.28 -7.36 -17.64
CA GLY A 327 -3.92 -8.67 -17.68
C GLY A 327 -5.44 -8.59 -17.61
N SER A 328 -6.03 -7.54 -18.19
CA SER A 328 -7.49 -7.42 -18.24
C SER A 328 -8.11 -8.43 -19.22
N PRO A 329 -9.35 -8.91 -18.99
CA PRO A 329 -10.07 -9.74 -19.96
C PRO A 329 -10.04 -9.19 -21.38
N GLY A 330 -9.45 -9.98 -22.28
CA GLY A 330 -9.30 -9.62 -23.69
C GLY A 330 -8.35 -8.45 -23.92
N GLU A 331 -7.37 -8.19 -23.07
CA GLU A 331 -6.28 -7.24 -23.31
C GLU A 331 -5.21 -7.86 -24.22
N THR A 332 -4.93 -7.22 -25.36
CA THR A 332 -3.88 -7.68 -26.29
C THR A 332 -2.54 -7.02 -26.00
N GLU A 333 -1.47 -7.53 -26.64
CA GLU A 333 -0.17 -6.88 -26.60
C GLU A 333 -0.22 -5.43 -27.12
N GLU A 334 -1.02 -5.14 -28.15
CA GLU A 334 -1.19 -3.79 -28.67
C GLU A 334 -1.83 -2.84 -27.66
N ASP A 335 -2.84 -3.29 -26.92
CA ASP A 335 -3.47 -2.49 -25.86
C ASP A 335 -2.50 -2.17 -24.72
N LEU A 336 -1.72 -3.17 -24.34
CA LEU A 336 -0.70 -3.03 -23.33
C LEU A 336 0.41 -2.06 -23.78
N ARG A 337 0.86 -2.17 -25.04
CA ARG A 337 1.83 -1.23 -25.64
C ARG A 337 1.28 0.20 -25.70
N MET A 338 0.00 0.41 -26.05
CA MET A 338 -0.64 1.73 -25.99
C MET A 338 -0.56 2.35 -24.59
N THR A 339 -0.82 1.54 -23.57
CA THR A 339 -0.74 1.96 -22.17
C THR A 339 0.68 2.33 -21.78
N TYR A 340 1.66 1.49 -22.14
CA TYR A 340 3.06 1.74 -21.82
C TYR A 340 3.66 2.94 -22.55
N ASP A 341 3.41 3.09 -23.85
CA ASP A 341 3.88 4.24 -24.62
C ASP A 341 3.31 5.54 -24.06
N PHE A 342 2.04 5.52 -23.63
CA PHE A 342 1.40 6.65 -22.97
C PHE A 342 2.10 7.02 -21.65
N VAL A 343 2.42 6.04 -20.81
CA VAL A 343 3.09 6.29 -19.52
C VAL A 343 4.53 6.76 -19.75
N VAL A 344 5.33 6.06 -20.56
CA VAL A 344 6.72 6.45 -20.88
C VAL A 344 6.79 7.87 -21.43
N ARG A 345 5.88 8.25 -22.33
CA ARG A 345 5.82 9.62 -22.86
C ARG A 345 5.56 10.64 -21.75
N ASN A 346 4.52 10.42 -20.94
CA ASN A 346 4.17 11.36 -19.86
C ASN A 346 5.24 11.40 -18.75
N MET A 347 5.96 10.30 -18.49
CA MET A 347 7.13 10.31 -17.61
C MET A 347 8.30 11.08 -18.25
N ARG A 348 8.60 10.91 -19.54
CA ARG A 348 9.66 11.73 -20.19
C ARG A 348 9.36 13.22 -20.13
N GLU A 349 8.09 13.60 -20.27
CA GLU A 349 7.62 14.99 -20.21
C GLU A 349 7.53 15.57 -18.78
N GLY A 350 7.77 14.76 -17.73
CA GLY A 350 7.67 15.23 -16.34
C GLY A 350 6.26 15.23 -15.75
N LYS A 351 5.25 14.80 -16.51
CA LYS A 351 3.82 14.83 -16.11
C LYS A 351 3.41 13.68 -15.19
N LEU A 352 4.19 12.59 -15.18
CA LEU A 352 4.00 11.45 -14.28
C LEU A 352 5.27 11.23 -13.45
N ASN A 353 5.14 11.18 -12.14
CA ASN A 353 6.28 10.97 -11.23
C ASN A 353 6.50 9.48 -11.04
N GLU A 354 5.44 8.74 -10.74
CA GLU A 354 5.49 7.31 -10.41
C GLU A 354 4.39 6.54 -11.14
N VAL A 355 4.59 5.23 -11.27
CA VAL A 355 3.59 4.33 -11.84
C VAL A 355 3.56 2.99 -11.10
N ALA A 356 2.38 2.57 -10.65
CA ALA A 356 2.11 1.27 -10.08
C ALA A 356 1.50 0.36 -11.14
N ALA A 357 2.14 -0.77 -11.44
CA ALA A 357 1.60 -1.77 -12.36
C ALA A 357 0.99 -2.93 -11.58
N ASN A 358 -0.33 -3.07 -11.65
CA ASN A 358 -1.08 -4.07 -10.91
C ASN A 358 -1.65 -5.11 -11.87
N ILE A 359 -1.32 -6.39 -11.65
CA ILE A 359 -1.99 -7.49 -12.36
C ILE A 359 -3.42 -7.57 -11.83
N LEU A 360 -4.39 -7.56 -12.73
CA LEU A 360 -5.80 -7.66 -12.40
C LEU A 360 -6.07 -8.97 -11.64
N SER A 361 -6.86 -8.88 -10.58
CA SER A 361 -7.35 -10.03 -9.82
C SER A 361 -8.87 -9.94 -9.67
N PRO A 362 -9.65 -10.98 -10.04
CA PRO A 362 -11.09 -10.98 -9.84
C PRO A 362 -11.44 -11.11 -8.37
N MET A 363 -11.63 -9.97 -7.70
CA MET A 363 -12.08 -9.99 -6.31
C MET A 363 -13.55 -10.48 -6.23
N PRO A 364 -13.92 -11.31 -5.23
CA PRO A 364 -15.29 -11.79 -5.08
C PRO A 364 -16.36 -10.69 -5.13
N GLY A 365 -17.53 -11.03 -5.68
CA GLY A 365 -18.67 -10.13 -5.81
C GLY A 365 -18.54 -9.03 -6.87
N THR A 366 -17.40 -8.92 -7.56
CA THR A 366 -17.22 -8.00 -8.70
C THR A 366 -17.83 -8.56 -9.98
N GLU A 367 -18.06 -7.70 -10.99
CA GLU A 367 -18.48 -8.17 -12.32
C GLU A 367 -17.42 -9.07 -12.96
N LEU A 368 -16.14 -8.81 -12.67
CA LEU A 368 -15.06 -9.72 -13.04
C LEU A 368 -15.19 -11.08 -12.37
N TRP A 369 -15.61 -11.15 -11.11
CA TRP A 369 -15.81 -12.46 -10.47
C TRP A 369 -16.89 -13.27 -11.18
N GLU A 370 -18.01 -12.65 -11.51
CA GLU A 370 -19.13 -13.30 -12.21
C GLU A 370 -18.80 -13.69 -13.65
N GLU A 371 -18.09 -12.83 -14.38
CA GLU A 371 -17.60 -13.15 -15.73
C GLU A 371 -16.68 -14.38 -15.70
N GLY A 372 -15.77 -14.45 -14.72
CA GLY A 372 -14.79 -15.52 -14.62
C GLY A 372 -15.42 -16.86 -14.27
N LYS A 373 -16.47 -16.86 -13.43
CA LYS A 373 -17.30 -18.06 -13.20
C LYS A 373 -18.01 -18.50 -14.47
N THR A 374 -18.61 -17.55 -15.19
CA THR A 374 -19.37 -17.84 -16.43
C THR A 374 -18.47 -18.42 -17.53
N ARG A 375 -17.22 -17.97 -17.59
CA ARG A 375 -16.21 -18.45 -18.54
C ARG A 375 -15.50 -19.74 -18.10
N GLY A 376 -15.78 -20.25 -16.90
CA GLY A 376 -15.10 -21.43 -16.34
C GLY A 376 -13.65 -21.17 -15.92
N ILE A 377 -13.24 -19.91 -15.80
CA ILE A 377 -11.93 -19.48 -15.33
C ILE A 377 -11.84 -19.63 -13.80
N ILE A 378 -12.93 -19.26 -13.11
CA ILE A 378 -13.10 -19.46 -11.67
C ILE A 378 -14.00 -20.69 -11.50
N GLN A 379 -13.47 -21.73 -10.86
CA GLN A 379 -14.16 -23.01 -10.65
C GLN A 379 -14.24 -23.32 -9.15
N GLU A 380 -15.21 -24.15 -8.78
CA GLU A 380 -15.38 -24.63 -7.41
C GLU A 380 -14.72 -26.02 -7.22
N PRO A 381 -13.97 -26.25 -6.11
CA PRO A 381 -13.64 -25.27 -5.07
C PRO A 381 -12.65 -24.21 -5.57
N VAL A 382 -12.88 -22.95 -5.18
CA VAL A 382 -11.98 -21.85 -5.56
C VAL A 382 -10.58 -22.07 -5.00
N GLU A 383 -9.59 -21.97 -5.87
CA GLU A 383 -8.17 -21.95 -5.50
C GLU A 383 -7.75 -20.53 -5.08
N TRP A 384 -7.95 -20.19 -3.80
CA TRP A 384 -7.71 -18.84 -3.27
C TRP A 384 -6.26 -18.39 -3.35
N SER A 385 -5.30 -19.32 -3.40
CA SER A 385 -3.86 -19.02 -3.61
C SER A 385 -3.59 -18.28 -4.93
N ARG A 386 -4.43 -18.47 -5.95
CA ARG A 386 -4.34 -17.73 -7.23
C ARG A 386 -4.73 -16.25 -7.11
N MET A 387 -5.33 -15.84 -5.99
CA MET A 387 -5.60 -14.44 -5.67
C MET A 387 -4.45 -13.75 -4.93
N LEU A 388 -3.40 -14.46 -4.52
CA LEU A 388 -2.30 -13.89 -3.76
C LEU A 388 -1.74 -12.65 -4.47
N TYR A 389 -1.86 -11.51 -3.79
CA TYR A 389 -1.46 -10.23 -4.34
C TYR A 389 0.01 -9.96 -4.05
N TYR A 390 0.77 -9.85 -5.12
CA TYR A 390 2.10 -9.22 -5.11
C TYR A 390 2.02 -7.96 -5.95
N GLY A 391 1.77 -6.80 -5.34
CA GLY A 391 1.83 -5.51 -6.04
C GLY A 391 3.24 -5.19 -6.51
N TYR A 392 3.38 -4.46 -7.63
CA TYR A 392 4.63 -3.82 -8.02
C TYR A 392 4.41 -2.34 -8.26
N THR A 393 5.18 -1.51 -7.54
CA THR A 393 5.14 -0.07 -7.70
C THR A 393 6.49 0.42 -8.18
N HIS A 394 6.57 1.06 -9.35
CA HIS A 394 7.74 1.82 -9.78
C HIS A 394 7.68 3.19 -9.11
N THR A 395 8.42 3.36 -8.02
CA THR A 395 8.59 4.67 -7.34
C THR A 395 10.06 5.08 -7.34
N GLU A 396 10.35 6.35 -7.01
CA GLU A 396 11.72 6.81 -6.77
C GLU A 396 12.34 6.16 -5.51
N LYS A 397 11.51 5.59 -4.61
CA LYS A 397 11.89 5.09 -3.28
C LYS A 397 11.91 3.56 -3.13
N PHE A 398 11.20 2.83 -3.99
CA PHE A 398 11.05 1.36 -3.93
C PHE A 398 11.73 0.72 -5.15
N TYR A 399 13.06 0.72 -5.15
CA TYR A 399 13.90 0.04 -6.15
C TYR A 399 14.41 -1.34 -5.71
N ASN A 400 13.98 -1.84 -4.55
CA ASN A 400 14.68 -2.94 -3.87
C ASN A 400 14.17 -4.35 -4.16
N ARG A 401 13.05 -4.52 -4.90
CA ARG A 401 12.75 -5.82 -5.53
C ARG A 401 13.12 -5.74 -7.00
N PRO A 402 14.10 -6.52 -7.49
CA PRO A 402 14.32 -6.59 -8.93
C PRO A 402 13.00 -6.97 -9.59
N PHE A 403 12.57 -6.18 -10.58
CA PHE A 403 11.38 -6.47 -11.38
C PHE A 403 11.34 -7.92 -11.88
N GLN A 404 12.51 -8.49 -12.17
CA GLN A 404 12.70 -9.91 -12.49
C GLN A 404 12.24 -10.87 -11.38
N GLU A 405 12.45 -10.54 -10.10
CA GLU A 405 11.97 -11.34 -8.98
C GLU A 405 10.47 -11.18 -8.79
N TRP A 406 9.92 -9.97 -8.98
CA TRP A 406 8.48 -9.78 -9.01
C TRP A 406 7.83 -10.57 -10.15
N VAL A 407 8.41 -10.50 -11.36
CA VAL A 407 8.04 -11.31 -12.51
C VAL A 407 8.18 -12.79 -12.20
N LYS A 408 9.26 -13.23 -11.56
CA LYS A 408 9.46 -14.64 -11.19
C LYS A 408 8.37 -15.12 -10.22
N LEU A 409 8.10 -14.37 -9.15
CA LEU A 409 7.06 -14.70 -8.17
C LEU A 409 5.67 -14.71 -8.78
N ARG A 410 5.38 -13.77 -9.69
CA ARG A 410 4.12 -13.73 -10.41
C ARG A 410 4.04 -14.81 -11.49
N SER A 411 5.15 -15.19 -12.13
CA SER A 411 5.20 -16.30 -13.10
C SER A 411 4.93 -17.67 -12.47
N GLN A 412 5.11 -17.77 -11.15
CA GLN A 412 4.75 -18.94 -10.36
C GLN A 412 3.29 -18.91 -9.88
N ASN A 413 2.61 -17.77 -10.00
CA ASN A 413 1.20 -17.59 -9.62
C ASN A 413 0.32 -17.40 -10.84
N ASP A 414 -0.53 -18.40 -11.11
CA ASP A 414 -1.42 -18.43 -12.26
C ASP A 414 -2.61 -17.46 -12.05
N SER A 415 -2.48 -16.18 -12.41
CA SER A 415 -3.59 -15.23 -12.29
C SER A 415 -4.76 -15.65 -13.20
N PHE A 416 -5.98 -15.60 -12.66
CA PHE A 416 -7.19 -16.11 -13.29
C PHE A 416 -7.37 -15.70 -14.76
N TYR A 417 -7.16 -14.43 -15.11
CA TYR A 417 -7.47 -13.91 -16.44
C TYR A 417 -6.34 -13.94 -17.46
N LEU A 418 -5.17 -14.43 -17.06
CA LEU A 418 -4.02 -14.48 -17.95
C LEU A 418 -4.03 -15.75 -18.78
N ASN A 419 -5.03 -15.96 -19.64
CA ASN A 419 -5.05 -17.01 -20.67
C ASN A 419 -6.12 -16.68 -21.73
N ASP A 420 -5.66 -16.41 -22.96
CA ASP A 420 -6.32 -16.62 -24.28
C ASP A 420 -5.68 -15.73 -25.36
N GLU A 421 -5.43 -14.45 -25.08
CA GLU A 421 -4.85 -13.48 -26.04
C GLU A 421 -3.39 -13.08 -25.75
N MET A 422 -2.98 -13.13 -24.48
CA MET A 422 -1.60 -12.86 -24.05
C MET A 422 -1.20 -13.90 -23.02
N SER A 423 -0.17 -14.69 -23.33
CA SER A 423 0.38 -15.65 -22.37
C SER A 423 1.04 -14.91 -21.20
N GLN A 424 1.04 -15.53 -20.02
CA GLN A 424 1.73 -14.99 -18.86
C GLN A 424 3.20 -14.66 -19.16
N HIS A 425 3.90 -15.59 -19.81
CA HIS A 425 5.29 -15.38 -20.21
C HIS A 425 5.44 -14.13 -21.07
N ARG A 426 4.56 -13.93 -22.06
CA ARG A 426 4.62 -12.77 -22.94
C ARG A 426 4.32 -11.46 -22.21
N LEU A 427 3.31 -11.45 -21.34
CA LEU A 427 3.03 -10.30 -20.47
C LEU A 427 4.28 -9.90 -19.69
N TYR A 428 4.95 -10.88 -19.07
CA TYR A 428 6.15 -10.65 -18.28
C TYR A 428 7.34 -10.12 -19.10
N GLU A 429 7.54 -10.60 -20.32
CA GLU A 429 8.55 -10.07 -21.24
C GLU A 429 8.30 -8.58 -21.55
N ILE A 430 7.07 -8.22 -21.93
CA ILE A 430 6.72 -6.82 -22.25
C ILE A 430 6.90 -5.93 -21.00
N MET A 431 6.47 -6.45 -19.86
CA MET A 431 6.65 -5.85 -18.55
C MET A 431 8.13 -5.57 -18.25
N LEU A 432 9.03 -6.51 -18.55
CA LEU A 432 10.49 -6.37 -18.37
C LEU A 432 11.09 -5.31 -19.29
N GLU A 433 10.70 -5.30 -20.56
CA GLU A 433 11.10 -4.26 -21.52
C GLU A 433 10.76 -2.86 -20.99
N TYR A 434 9.56 -2.73 -20.42
CA TYR A 434 9.05 -1.48 -19.91
C TYR A 434 9.74 -1.02 -18.62
N ASP A 435 10.00 -1.93 -17.69
CA ASP A 435 10.77 -1.65 -16.48
C ASP A 435 12.15 -1.06 -16.80
N VAL A 436 12.84 -1.58 -17.81
CA VAL A 436 14.11 -1.02 -18.28
C VAL A 436 13.95 0.42 -18.78
N GLN A 437 12.88 0.73 -19.52
CA GLN A 437 12.63 2.08 -20.00
C GLN A 437 12.31 3.06 -18.88
N ILE A 438 11.45 2.68 -17.93
CA ILE A 438 11.13 3.52 -16.78
C ILE A 438 12.38 3.81 -15.95
N LYS A 439 13.19 2.77 -15.67
CA LYS A 439 14.44 2.93 -14.92
C LYS A 439 15.38 3.93 -15.59
N LYS A 440 15.54 3.86 -16.91
CA LYS A 440 16.34 4.85 -17.66
C LYS A 440 15.80 6.28 -17.52
N ILE A 441 14.47 6.45 -17.55
CA ILE A 441 13.86 7.79 -17.37
C ILE A 441 14.17 8.32 -15.97
N PHE A 442 14.01 7.50 -14.93
CA PHE A 442 14.31 7.89 -13.56
C PHE A 442 15.79 8.19 -13.33
N VAL A 443 16.68 7.29 -13.73
CA VAL A 443 18.14 7.50 -13.69
C VAL A 443 18.50 8.82 -14.39
N GLY A 444 17.92 9.09 -15.56
CA GLY A 444 18.12 10.35 -16.27
C GLY A 444 17.58 11.58 -15.54
N ARG A 445 16.44 11.48 -14.84
CA ARG A 445 15.88 12.58 -14.03
C ARG A 445 16.76 12.88 -12.82
N ILE A 446 17.13 11.85 -12.05
CA ILE A 446 18.00 11.97 -10.89
C ILE A 446 19.38 12.49 -11.32
N TYR A 447 19.95 11.95 -12.40
CA TYR A 447 21.20 12.46 -12.97
C TYR A 447 21.12 13.94 -13.33
N ARG A 448 20.05 14.41 -13.97
CA ARG A 448 19.89 15.84 -14.27
C ARG A 448 19.75 16.69 -13.01
N LYS A 449 19.03 16.19 -12.00
CA LYS A 449 18.81 16.88 -10.72
C LYS A 449 20.11 17.02 -9.92
N TYR A 450 20.97 16.01 -9.95
CA TYR A 450 22.21 15.94 -9.18
C TYR A 450 23.47 15.87 -10.06
N ARG A 451 23.43 16.48 -11.25
CA ARG A 451 24.51 16.35 -12.26
C ARG A 451 25.86 16.70 -11.67
N ASP A 452 26.00 17.87 -11.09
CA ASP A 452 27.28 18.38 -10.62
C ASP A 452 27.90 17.49 -9.54
N LEU A 453 27.05 16.97 -8.63
CA LEU A 453 27.46 16.01 -7.61
C LEU A 453 27.95 14.71 -8.24
N ILE A 454 27.19 14.16 -9.18
CA ILE A 454 27.51 12.89 -9.83
C ILE A 454 28.80 13.03 -10.66
N GLU A 455 28.94 14.08 -11.46
CA GLU A 455 30.14 14.35 -12.26
C GLU A 455 31.39 14.53 -11.38
N ASN A 456 31.25 15.19 -10.22
CA ASN A 456 32.34 15.32 -9.26
C ASN A 456 32.76 13.94 -8.74
N ILE A 457 31.80 13.09 -8.36
CA ILE A 457 32.10 11.70 -7.95
C ILE A 457 32.86 10.98 -9.07
N PHE A 458 32.36 11.01 -10.31
CA PHE A 458 33.03 10.37 -11.45
C PHE A 458 34.48 10.86 -11.64
N ALA A 459 34.75 12.16 -11.47
CA ALA A 459 36.09 12.72 -11.58
C ALA A 459 37.07 12.20 -10.51
N GLN A 460 36.57 11.71 -9.36
CA GLN A 460 37.38 11.16 -8.28
C GLN A 460 37.66 9.66 -8.44
N LEU A 461 36.96 8.97 -9.34
CA LEU A 461 37.09 7.53 -9.52
C LEU A 461 38.28 7.16 -10.41
N GLN A 462 39.04 6.14 -10.00
CA GLN A 462 40.14 5.59 -10.79
C GLN A 462 39.71 4.28 -11.48
N PRO A 463 40.01 4.11 -12.78
CA PRO A 463 39.76 2.85 -13.48
C PRO A 463 40.46 1.66 -12.80
N GLY A 464 39.79 0.50 -12.75
CA GLY A 464 40.35 -0.75 -12.20
C GLY A 464 40.17 -0.97 -10.70
N ARG A 465 39.51 -0.04 -9.98
CA ARG A 465 39.12 -0.21 -8.57
C ARG A 465 37.69 -0.71 -8.44
N LYS A 466 37.44 -1.59 -7.47
CA LYS A 466 36.10 -2.05 -7.12
C LYS A 466 35.41 -1.04 -6.20
N LEU A 467 34.19 -0.66 -6.55
CA LEU A 467 33.40 0.35 -5.85
C LEU A 467 32.39 -0.33 -4.92
N ILE A 468 32.19 0.24 -3.75
CA ILE A 468 31.20 -0.20 -2.77
C ILE A 468 30.27 0.96 -2.48
N VAL A 469 29.00 0.87 -2.90
CA VAL A 469 28.01 1.90 -2.57
C VAL A 469 27.25 1.47 -1.32
N TYR A 470 27.32 2.26 -0.27
CA TYR A 470 26.71 2.01 1.03
C TYR A 470 25.45 2.86 1.19
N HIS A 471 24.36 2.24 1.63
CA HIS A 471 23.06 2.86 1.91
C HIS A 471 22.29 3.33 0.65
N VAL A 472 21.37 2.50 0.13
CA VAL A 472 20.80 2.68 -1.21
C VAL A 472 19.54 3.57 -1.21
N ASN A 473 19.76 4.89 -1.32
CA ASN A 473 18.75 5.87 -1.71
C ASN A 473 18.69 6.07 -3.24
N GLU A 474 17.81 6.96 -3.73
CA GLU A 474 17.61 7.24 -5.17
C GLU A 474 18.90 7.64 -5.91
N ILE A 475 19.80 8.35 -5.23
CA ILE A 475 21.06 8.87 -5.78
C ILE A 475 22.08 7.76 -5.89
N SER A 476 22.24 6.97 -4.82
CA SER A 476 23.10 5.78 -4.81
C SER A 476 22.71 4.79 -5.88
N TYR A 477 21.42 4.55 -6.08
CA TYR A 477 20.93 3.67 -7.15
C TYR A 477 21.31 4.21 -8.54
N THR A 478 21.05 5.50 -8.78
CA THR A 478 21.41 6.19 -10.03
C THR A 478 22.92 6.09 -10.29
N LEU A 479 23.72 6.29 -9.25
CA LEU A 479 25.17 6.21 -9.33
C LEU A 479 25.63 4.77 -9.66
N VAL A 480 25.11 3.75 -8.97
CA VAL A 480 25.41 2.33 -9.29
C VAL A 480 25.07 2.02 -10.74
N HIS A 481 23.94 2.52 -11.26
CA HIS A 481 23.53 2.28 -12.63
C HIS A 481 24.51 2.93 -13.64
N LEU A 482 24.81 4.22 -13.46
CA LEU A 482 25.73 4.95 -14.34
C LEU A 482 27.16 4.39 -14.30
N LEU A 483 27.62 3.96 -13.13
CA LEU A 483 28.94 3.35 -12.97
C LEU A 483 29.04 2.01 -13.71
N ARG A 484 27.99 1.19 -13.66
CA ARG A 484 27.93 -0.07 -14.41
C ARG A 484 27.91 0.16 -15.93
N GLU A 485 27.19 1.18 -16.41
CA GLU A 485 27.21 1.57 -17.83
C GLU A 485 28.62 1.98 -18.30
N GLN A 486 29.46 2.48 -17.39
CA GLN A 486 30.86 2.81 -17.65
C GLN A 486 31.84 1.65 -17.33
N ASN A 487 31.34 0.43 -17.15
CA ASN A 487 32.11 -0.79 -16.85
C ASN A 487 32.90 -0.77 -15.53
N PHE A 488 32.50 0.04 -14.54
CA PHE A 488 33.06 -0.10 -13.19
C PHE A 488 32.51 -1.35 -12.50
N GLU A 489 33.37 -2.06 -11.76
CA GLU A 489 32.93 -3.14 -10.88
C GLU A 489 32.34 -2.54 -9.60
N VAL A 490 31.01 -2.60 -9.46
CA VAL A 490 30.28 -2.00 -8.31
C VAL A 490 29.57 -3.07 -7.49
N SER A 491 29.94 -3.15 -6.22
CA SER A 491 29.18 -3.80 -5.15
C SER A 491 28.39 -2.75 -4.37
N TYR A 492 27.33 -3.14 -3.69
CA TYR A 492 26.62 -2.22 -2.78
C TYR A 492 26.18 -2.96 -1.52
N VAL A 493 26.06 -2.21 -0.43
CA VAL A 493 25.65 -2.70 0.88
C VAL A 493 24.38 -1.96 1.26
N ILE A 494 23.31 -2.72 1.51
CA ILE A 494 22.07 -2.21 2.07
C ILE A 494 22.19 -2.34 3.58
N THR A 495 22.04 -1.24 4.31
CA THR A 495 21.95 -1.25 5.76
C THR A 495 20.53 -0.94 6.18
N ASP A 496 19.98 -1.81 7.02
CA ASP A 496 18.63 -1.74 7.56
C ASP A 496 18.53 -0.66 8.65
N ASP A 497 18.90 0.59 8.35
CA ASP A 497 18.73 1.70 9.29
C ASP A 497 17.31 2.32 9.23
N ASP A 498 16.55 1.95 8.20
CA ASP A 498 15.09 1.91 8.22
C ASP A 498 14.70 0.43 8.39
N GLU A 499 13.84 0.08 9.35
CA GLU A 499 13.29 -1.28 9.54
C GLU A 499 12.42 -1.72 8.34
N MET A 500 13.06 -1.90 7.19
CA MET A 500 12.53 -2.39 5.94
C MET A 500 13.53 -3.39 5.38
N ASN A 501 13.60 -4.56 6.03
CA ASN A 501 14.35 -5.73 5.57
C ASN A 501 14.05 -5.99 4.09
N TYR A 502 15.00 -5.70 3.20
CA TYR A 502 14.98 -6.14 1.79
C TYR A 502 16.33 -6.77 1.45
N THR A 503 16.47 -8.03 1.84
CA THR A 503 17.40 -8.96 1.17
C THR A 503 16.69 -9.45 -0.09
N TYR A 504 17.40 -9.58 -1.22
CA TYR A 504 17.13 -10.35 -2.45
C TYR A 504 17.46 -9.53 -3.71
N LEU A 505 18.75 -9.47 -4.01
CA LEU A 505 19.26 -9.26 -5.37
C LEU A 505 20.07 -10.51 -5.71
N SER A 506 19.58 -11.28 -6.67
CA SER A 506 19.93 -12.70 -6.86
C SER A 506 21.33 -13.00 -7.39
N ASP A 507 22.20 -11.99 -7.54
CA ASP A 507 23.59 -12.19 -7.97
C ASP A 507 24.61 -11.37 -7.16
N VAL A 508 24.23 -10.86 -5.99
CA VAL A 508 25.09 -9.98 -5.17
C VAL A 508 25.15 -10.49 -3.73
N PRO A 509 26.34 -10.66 -3.11
CA PRO A 509 26.44 -11.02 -1.70
C PRO A 509 25.86 -9.89 -0.84
N VAL A 510 24.65 -10.08 -0.33
CA VAL A 510 24.07 -9.20 0.69
C VAL A 510 24.85 -9.43 1.98
N LEU A 511 25.64 -8.43 2.39
CA LEU A 511 26.27 -8.43 3.70
C LEU A 511 25.21 -7.92 4.70
N GLN A 512 24.59 -8.84 5.45
CA GLN A 512 23.75 -8.46 6.59
C GLN A 512 24.59 -7.62 7.58
N SER A 513 23.96 -6.67 8.28
CA SER A 513 24.63 -5.91 9.33
C SER A 513 25.35 -6.89 10.27
N GLY A 514 26.69 -6.82 10.31
CA GLY A 514 27.51 -7.70 11.14
C GLY A 514 28.19 -8.89 10.43
N GLN A 515 27.77 -9.32 9.24
CA GLN A 515 28.52 -10.32 8.45
C GLN A 515 29.43 -9.61 7.46
N TRP A 516 30.68 -9.34 7.88
CA TRP A 516 31.66 -8.67 7.03
C TRP A 516 32.70 -9.66 6.55
N SER A 517 32.70 -9.98 5.25
CA SER A 517 33.88 -10.57 4.62
C SER A 517 35.06 -9.58 4.68
N ARG A 518 36.28 -10.11 4.71
CA ARG A 518 37.51 -9.31 4.70
C ARG A 518 37.62 -8.66 3.31
N ILE A 519 37.56 -7.33 3.25
CA ILE A 519 37.68 -6.53 2.02
C ILE A 519 39.11 -6.00 2.03
N GLU A 520 39.96 -6.48 1.11
CA GLU A 520 41.37 -6.11 1.02
C GLU A 520 41.63 -5.24 -0.22
N ASP A 521 42.51 -4.25 -0.05
CA ASP A 521 43.25 -3.45 -1.04
C ASP A 521 42.47 -2.84 -2.23
N GLY A 522 42.40 -1.50 -2.27
CA GLY A 522 42.10 -0.72 -3.48
C GLY A 522 40.63 -0.43 -3.79
N HIS A 523 39.72 -0.53 -2.82
CA HIS A 523 38.29 -0.27 -3.01
C HIS A 523 37.89 1.15 -2.58
N ILE A 524 36.89 1.73 -3.24
CA ILE A 524 36.27 3.02 -2.88
C ILE A 524 34.88 2.77 -2.31
N VAL A 525 34.59 3.28 -1.12
CA VAL A 525 33.27 3.24 -0.50
C VAL A 525 32.55 4.57 -0.73
N ILE A 526 31.27 4.54 -1.08
CA ILE A 526 30.43 5.73 -1.27
C ILE A 526 29.30 5.66 -0.23
N SER A 527 29.21 6.61 0.70
CA SER A 527 28.16 6.65 1.74
C SER A 527 27.22 7.84 1.55
N CYS A 528 25.94 7.71 1.93
CA CYS A 528 24.88 8.68 1.60
C CYS A 528 24.16 9.34 2.80
N SER A 529 24.63 9.16 4.04
CA SER A 529 24.05 9.86 5.21
C SER A 529 25.10 10.15 6.30
N GLU A 530 24.83 11.14 7.16
CA GLU A 530 25.73 11.50 8.27
C GLU A 530 25.83 10.41 9.35
N LYS A 531 24.72 9.75 9.69
CA LYS A 531 24.70 8.68 10.70
C LYS A 531 25.52 7.47 10.22
N ASP A 532 25.37 7.13 8.94
CA ASP A 532 26.13 6.07 8.28
C ASP A 532 27.60 6.42 8.08
N SER A 533 27.91 7.71 7.90
CA SER A 533 29.29 8.15 7.71
C SER A 533 30.18 7.77 8.88
N VAL A 534 29.67 7.80 10.11
CA VAL A 534 30.43 7.43 11.32
C VAL A 534 30.69 5.92 11.37
N GLU A 535 29.72 5.10 10.97
CA GLU A 535 29.84 3.64 10.97
C GLU A 535 30.76 3.15 9.84
N VAL A 536 30.65 3.75 8.65
CA VAL A 536 31.54 3.49 7.52
C VAL A 536 32.95 4.03 7.77
N GLN A 537 33.10 5.17 8.45
CA GLN A 537 34.41 5.71 8.83
C GLN A 537 35.14 4.77 9.80
N ARG A 538 34.43 4.19 10.79
CA ARG A 538 35.00 3.14 11.65
C ARG A 538 35.43 1.88 10.89
N LEU A 539 34.77 1.55 9.78
CA LEU A 539 35.10 0.41 8.91
C LEU A 539 36.35 0.68 8.06
N THR A 540 36.47 1.89 7.50
CA THR A 540 37.63 2.31 6.68
C THR A 540 38.91 2.40 7.51
N GLU A 541 38.83 2.92 8.73
CA GLU A 541 39.94 2.96 9.70
C GLU A 541 40.50 1.58 10.05
N LYS A 542 39.64 0.54 10.05
CA LYS A 542 40.06 -0.85 10.32
C LYS A 542 40.52 -1.63 9.08
N LYS A 543 40.14 -1.22 7.86
CA LYS A 543 40.29 -2.04 6.63
C LYS A 543 41.02 -1.37 5.45
N ARG A 544 41.59 -0.16 5.60
CA ARG A 544 42.35 0.57 4.54
C ARG A 544 41.56 0.80 3.24
N LEU A 545 40.33 1.30 3.36
CA LEU A 545 39.46 1.63 2.22
C LEU A 545 39.42 3.15 2.01
N ASP A 546 39.36 3.61 0.76
CA ASP A 546 39.08 5.02 0.43
C ASP A 546 37.57 5.29 0.58
N LEU A 547 37.16 6.43 1.17
CA LEU A 547 35.75 6.79 1.40
C LEU A 547 35.37 8.12 0.73
N ILE A 548 34.25 8.12 0.00
CA ILE A 548 33.54 9.31 -0.48
C ILE A 548 32.23 9.41 0.31
N ASN A 549 32.03 10.51 1.03
CA ASN A 549 30.84 10.73 1.85
C ASN A 549 29.92 11.79 1.21
N LEU A 550 28.66 11.44 1.01
CA LEU A 550 27.60 12.30 0.51
C LEU A 550 26.63 12.54 1.68
N THR A 551 26.73 13.67 2.36
CA THR A 551 25.88 13.97 3.52
C THR A 551 24.56 14.62 3.08
N ALA A 552 23.56 14.61 3.97
CA ALA A 552 22.28 15.29 3.71
C ALA A 552 22.45 16.80 3.47
N GLU A 553 23.49 17.43 4.03
CA GLU A 553 23.87 18.81 3.74
C GLU A 553 24.38 18.99 2.31
N THR A 554 25.10 18.01 1.74
CA THR A 554 25.48 17.99 0.31
C THR A 554 24.26 17.82 -0.61
N LEU A 555 23.14 17.32 -0.08
CA LEU A 555 21.90 17.03 -0.82
C LEU A 555 20.84 18.15 -0.75
N ARG A 556 21.03 19.17 0.09
CA ARG A 556 20.15 20.36 0.12
C ARG A 556 20.52 21.35 -0.97
N VAL A 557 20.23 21.03 -2.23
CA VAL A 557 20.40 21.99 -3.33
C VAL A 557 19.06 22.64 -3.70
N GLY A 558 18.74 23.68 -2.92
CA GLY A 558 17.66 24.63 -3.15
C GLY A 558 18.13 26.01 -2.73
N GLY A 559 19.09 26.56 -3.48
CA GLY A 559 19.63 27.92 -3.30
C GLY A 559 20.89 28.01 -2.42
N GLY A 560 22.07 27.86 -3.05
CA GLY A 560 23.34 28.36 -2.51
C GLY A 560 24.36 27.32 -2.03
N ARG A 561 25.51 27.29 -2.71
CA ARG A 561 26.80 26.60 -2.47
C ARG A 561 26.84 25.07 -2.56
N VAL A 562 27.56 24.63 -3.59
CA VAL A 562 28.19 23.29 -3.70
C VAL A 562 29.19 23.15 -2.56
N VAL A 563 28.96 22.21 -1.65
CA VAL A 563 29.98 21.78 -0.68
C VAL A 563 30.76 20.64 -1.34
N GLU A 564 32.07 20.80 -1.44
CA GLU A 564 33.00 19.83 -2.02
C GLU A 564 32.87 18.47 -1.32
N ALA A 565 32.78 17.39 -2.11
CA ALA A 565 33.00 16.04 -1.61
C ALA A 565 34.49 15.91 -1.23
N GLU A 566 34.80 15.97 0.07
CA GLU A 566 36.16 15.75 0.56
C GLU A 566 36.48 14.26 0.61
N ARG A 567 37.60 13.88 -0.02
CA ARG A 567 38.24 12.58 0.13
C ARG A 567 38.94 12.53 1.49
N LYS A 568 38.50 11.67 2.40
CA LYS A 568 39.17 11.44 3.70
C LYS A 568 40.14 10.28 3.64
#